data_AF-A0A2G9QHY9-F1
#
_entry.id   AF-A0A2G9QHY9-F1
#
_cell.length_a   1.000
_cell.length_b   1.000
_cell.length_c   1.000
_cell.angle_alpha   90.00
_cell.angle_beta   90.00
_cell.angle_gamma   90.00
#
_symmetry.space_group_name_H-M   'P 1'
#
loop_
_entity.id
_entity.type
_entity.pdbx_description
1 polymer ?
#
loop_
_entity_poly.entity_id
_entity_poly.type
_entity_poly.pdbx_seq_one_letter_code
_entity_poly.pdbx_strand_id
1 'polypeptide(L)'
;MPTEQGPTGDPSSEDSARISITFFRLFRVMRLVKLLSRGEGIRTLLWTFIKSFQALPYVALLIAMLFFIYAVIGMQVFGKIAMRDNTQINRNNNFQTFPQAVLLLFRCATGEAWQDIMLACLPGKRCDPDSDNNTEEFSCGSNFAIVYFITFYMLCAFLVNY
;
A
#
# COMPACT_ATOMS: atom_id res chain seq x y z
N MET A 1 33.72 49.97 4.49
CA MET A 1 32.52 49.67 5.31
C MET A 1 32.10 48.25 5.01
N PRO A 2 32.05 47.32 5.99
CA PRO A 2 31.45 46.01 5.79
C PRO A 2 29.96 46.07 6.17
N THR A 3 29.08 45.73 5.23
CA THR A 3 27.65 45.46 5.51
C THR A 3 27.49 44.00 5.90
N GLU A 4 26.88 43.77 7.07
CA GLU A 4 26.43 42.49 7.59
C GLU A 4 25.55 41.73 6.58
N GLN A 5 25.81 40.43 6.42
CA GLN A 5 24.82 39.47 5.91
C GLN A 5 24.62 38.41 6.98
N GLY A 6 23.40 38.37 7.52
CA GLY A 6 22.94 37.41 8.52
C GLY A 6 23.00 35.96 8.02
N PRO A 7 22.92 34.98 8.94
CA PRO A 7 23.12 33.58 8.60
C PRO A 7 22.00 33.09 7.69
N THR A 8 22.38 32.60 6.51
CA THR A 8 21.54 31.81 5.62
C THR A 8 21.21 30.49 6.31
N GLY A 9 20.09 30.44 7.02
CA GLY A 9 19.55 29.19 7.55
C GLY A 9 19.04 28.31 6.40
N ASP A 10 19.58 27.10 6.28
CA ASP A 10 19.19 26.13 5.26
C ASP A 10 17.71 25.72 5.39
N PRO A 11 16.87 25.92 4.36
CA PRO A 11 15.44 25.60 4.40
C PRO A 11 15.15 24.10 4.61
N SER A 12 16.08 23.22 4.23
CA SER A 12 15.97 21.76 4.39
C SER A 12 16.01 21.29 5.86
N SER A 13 16.72 22.03 6.72
CA SER A 13 16.83 21.74 8.15
C SER A 13 15.54 22.12 8.89
N GLU A 14 14.89 23.21 8.47
CA GLU A 14 13.63 23.68 9.04
C GLU A 14 12.48 22.71 8.74
N ASP A 15 12.38 22.18 7.52
CA ASP A 15 11.31 21.24 7.17
C ASP A 15 11.47 19.88 7.86
N SER A 16 12.70 19.39 8.00
CA SER A 16 13.01 18.19 8.78
C SER A 16 12.68 18.38 10.27
N ALA A 17 12.96 19.58 10.81
CA ALA A 17 12.60 19.96 12.18
C ALA A 17 11.08 20.10 12.36
N ARG A 18 10.35 20.64 11.38
CA ARG A 18 8.89 20.78 11.40
C ARG A 18 8.17 19.43 11.36
N ILE A 19 8.64 18.49 10.53
CA ILE A 19 8.10 17.12 10.45
C ILE A 19 8.34 16.39 11.76
N SER A 20 9.56 16.47 12.32
CA SER A 20 9.88 15.81 13.59
C SER A 20 9.11 16.41 14.77
N ILE A 21 8.97 17.74 14.88
CA ILE A 21 8.15 18.38 15.93
C ILE A 21 6.68 17.94 15.83
N THR A 22 6.12 17.87 14.63
CA THR A 22 4.74 17.41 14.40
C THR A 22 4.58 15.94 14.78
N PHE A 23 5.56 15.11 14.45
CA PHE A 23 5.63 13.71 14.87
C PHE A 23 5.73 13.58 16.39
N PHE A 24 6.54 14.41 17.06
CA PHE A 24 6.66 14.40 18.52
C PHE A 24 5.37 14.82 19.22
N ARG A 25 4.54 15.66 18.60
CA ARG A 25 3.20 16.00 19.10
C ARG A 25 2.27 14.80 19.12
N LEU A 26 2.44 13.82 18.22
CA LEU A 26 1.64 12.57 18.19
C LEU A 26 1.88 11.71 19.44
N PHE A 27 3.06 11.75 20.07
CA PHE A 27 3.30 11.00 21.32
C PHE A 27 2.37 11.42 22.46
N ARG A 28 1.83 12.65 22.44
CA ARG A 28 0.85 13.07 23.44
C ARG A 28 -0.44 12.23 23.37
N VAL A 29 -0.78 11.71 22.18
CA VAL A 29 -1.93 10.82 21.96
C VAL A 29 -1.75 9.47 22.69
N MET A 30 -0.51 9.02 22.92
CA MET A 30 -0.23 7.80 23.72
C MET A 30 -0.74 7.90 25.17
N ARG A 31 -0.95 9.12 25.69
CA ARG A 31 -1.58 9.31 27.01
C ARG A 31 -3.04 8.84 27.02
N LEU A 32 -3.76 8.91 25.90
CA LEU A 32 -5.12 8.36 25.78
C LEU A 32 -5.10 6.82 25.87
N VAL A 33 -4.11 6.16 25.27
CA VAL A 33 -3.92 4.71 25.41
C VAL A 33 -3.69 4.33 26.88
N LYS A 34 -2.94 5.14 27.64
CA LYS A 34 -2.77 4.95 29.10
C LYS A 34 -4.08 5.10 29.89
N LEU A 35 -5.04 5.93 29.44
CA LEU A 35 -6.35 6.04 30.07
C LEU A 35 -7.21 4.79 29.82
N LEU A 36 -7.14 4.21 28.61
CA LEU A 36 -7.81 2.95 28.29
C LEU A 36 -7.26 1.77 29.11
N SER A 37 -5.97 1.79 29.45
CA SER A 37 -5.34 0.75 30.29
C SER A 37 -5.65 0.85 31.80
N ARG A 38 -6.42 1.85 32.26
CA ARG A 38 -6.82 1.97 33.68
C ARG A 38 -7.92 0.98 34.09
N GLY A 39 -8.72 0.52 33.14
CA GLY A 39 -9.74 -0.50 33.40
C GLY A 39 -9.13 -1.89 33.41
N GLU A 40 -9.30 -2.65 34.49
CA GLU A 40 -8.81 -4.03 34.63
C GLU A 40 -9.32 -4.95 33.50
N GLY A 41 -10.56 -4.74 33.04
CA GLY A 41 -11.15 -5.45 31.90
C GLY A 41 -10.46 -5.16 30.56
N ILE A 42 -10.22 -3.88 30.24
CA ILE A 42 -9.56 -3.47 28.99
C ILE A 42 -8.10 -3.94 28.98
N ARG A 43 -7.41 -3.84 30.12
CA ARG A 43 -6.03 -4.33 30.25
C ARG A 43 -5.94 -5.84 30.02
N THR A 44 -6.87 -6.61 30.56
CA THR A 44 -6.95 -8.06 30.31
C THR A 44 -7.22 -8.35 28.84
N LEU A 45 -8.16 -7.65 28.19
CA LEU A 45 -8.45 -7.83 26.77
C LEU A 45 -7.24 -7.50 25.87
N LEU A 46 -6.59 -6.35 26.10
CA LEU A 46 -5.38 -5.95 25.37
C LEU A 46 -4.24 -6.93 25.59
N TRP A 47 -4.05 -7.41 26.81
CA TRP A 47 -3.01 -8.38 27.14
C TRP A 47 -3.26 -9.73 26.46
N THR A 48 -4.52 -10.20 26.46
CA THR A 48 -4.93 -11.41 25.73
C THR A 48 -4.73 -11.24 24.23
N PHE A 49 -5.10 -10.09 23.66
CA PHE A 49 -4.89 -9.79 22.23
C PHE A 49 -3.39 -9.80 21.85
N ILE A 50 -2.54 -9.17 22.66
CA ILE A 50 -1.08 -9.17 22.46
C ILE A 50 -0.51 -10.59 22.59
N LYS A 51 -0.99 -11.38 23.55
CA LYS A 51 -0.62 -12.80 23.69
C LYS A 51 -1.00 -13.61 22.46
N SER A 52 -2.16 -13.35 21.85
CA SER A 52 -2.60 -14.02 20.62
C SER A 52 -1.67 -13.75 19.42
N PHE A 53 -1.02 -12.58 19.35
CA PHE A 53 -0.03 -12.30 18.30
C PHE A 53 1.19 -13.24 18.33
N GLN A 54 1.52 -13.83 19.47
CA GLN A 54 2.63 -14.79 19.55
C GLN A 54 2.34 -16.07 18.73
N ALA A 55 1.07 -16.38 18.46
CA ALA A 55 0.67 -17.51 17.64
C ALA A 55 0.55 -17.18 16.14
N LEU A 56 0.60 -15.89 15.75
CA LEU A 56 0.37 -15.43 14.38
C LEU A 56 1.60 -15.20 13.48
N PRO A 57 2.88 -15.30 13.91
CA PRO A 57 3.99 -14.89 13.05
C PRO A 57 4.14 -15.77 11.80
N TYR A 58 3.84 -17.07 11.91
CA TYR A 58 3.93 -17.99 10.77
C TYR A 58 2.87 -17.67 9.71
N VAL A 59 1.63 -17.38 10.11
CA VAL A 59 0.55 -16.98 9.19
C VAL A 59 0.85 -15.62 8.56
N ALA A 60 1.33 -14.65 9.36
CA ALA A 60 1.73 -13.35 8.85
C ALA A 60 2.87 -13.44 7.81
N LEU A 61 3.84 -14.34 8.01
CA LEU A 61 4.88 -14.62 7.01
C LEU A 61 4.31 -15.20 5.72
N LEU A 62 3.36 -16.13 5.81
CA LEU A 62 2.70 -16.69 4.62
C LEU A 62 1.92 -15.62 3.85
N ILE A 63 1.19 -14.74 4.55
CA ILE A 63 0.50 -13.60 3.94
C ILE A 63 1.51 -12.65 3.28
N ALA A 64 2.60 -12.31 3.96
CA ALA A 64 3.64 -11.45 3.39
C ALA A 64 4.27 -12.07 2.13
N MET A 65 4.53 -13.37 2.14
CA MET A 65 5.05 -14.10 0.98
C MET A 65 4.04 -14.11 -0.18
N LEU A 66 2.75 -14.31 0.10
CA LEU A 66 1.68 -14.23 -0.90
C LEU A 66 1.67 -12.84 -1.56
N PHE A 67 1.67 -11.78 -0.77
CA PHE A 67 1.68 -10.40 -1.26
C PHE A 67 2.92 -10.11 -2.09
N PHE A 68 4.10 -10.59 -1.67
CA PHE A 68 5.34 -10.42 -2.41
C PHE A 68 5.27 -11.06 -3.80
N ILE A 69 4.85 -12.33 -3.88
CA ILE A 69 4.76 -13.07 -5.15
C ILE A 69 3.76 -12.39 -6.09
N TYR A 70 2.56 -12.07 -5.60
CA TYR A 70 1.55 -11.43 -6.41
C TYR A 70 1.98 -10.02 -6.84
N ALA A 71 2.59 -9.22 -5.97
CA ALA A 71 3.07 -7.88 -6.33
C ALA A 71 4.07 -7.95 -7.48
N VAL A 72 5.06 -8.84 -7.42
CA VAL A 72 6.06 -8.99 -8.49
C VAL A 72 5.40 -9.44 -9.80
N ILE A 73 4.52 -10.45 -9.76
CA ILE A 73 3.79 -10.90 -10.96
C ILE A 73 2.94 -9.77 -11.53
N GLY A 74 2.20 -9.06 -10.69
CA GLY A 74 1.35 -7.94 -11.09
C GLY A 74 2.14 -6.80 -11.74
N MET A 75 3.32 -6.47 -11.22
CA MET A 75 4.21 -5.49 -11.84
C MET A 75 4.66 -5.93 -13.24
N GLN A 76 5.04 -7.19 -13.42
CA GLN A 76 5.50 -7.70 -14.72
C GLN A 76 4.39 -7.71 -15.77
N VAL A 77 3.15 -8.04 -15.38
CA VAL A 77 2.03 -8.20 -16.32
C VAL A 77 1.25 -6.89 -16.53
N PHE A 78 1.03 -6.12 -15.47
CA PHE A 78 0.14 -4.94 -15.47
C PHE A 78 0.87 -3.61 -15.26
N GLY A 79 2.18 -3.62 -15.02
CA GLY A 79 2.97 -2.40 -14.75
C GLY A 79 3.05 -1.43 -15.92
N LYS A 80 2.73 -1.86 -17.15
CA LYS A 80 2.74 -1.01 -18.36
C LYS A 80 1.40 -0.30 -18.63
N ILE A 81 0.37 -0.56 -17.84
CA ILE A 81 -0.95 0.08 -18.04
C ILE A 81 -0.85 1.57 -17.69
N ALA A 82 -1.31 2.43 -18.59
CA ALA A 82 -1.31 3.87 -18.40
C ALA A 82 -2.20 4.27 -17.22
N MET A 83 -1.68 5.16 -16.37
CA MET A 83 -2.44 5.75 -15.27
C MET A 83 -3.37 6.84 -15.79
N ARG A 84 -4.67 6.75 -15.45
CA ARG A 84 -5.66 7.78 -15.76
C ARG A 84 -6.57 8.02 -14.57
N ASP A 85 -6.78 9.29 -14.22
CA ASP A 85 -7.57 9.69 -13.04
C ASP A 85 -9.03 9.19 -13.07
N ASN A 86 -9.60 9.02 -14.26
CA ASN A 86 -10.97 8.53 -14.45
C ASN A 86 -11.09 7.00 -14.47
N THR A 87 -10.01 6.27 -14.17
CA THR A 87 -10.00 4.80 -14.17
C THR A 87 -9.54 4.26 -12.82
N GLN A 88 -9.78 2.97 -12.58
CA GLN A 88 -9.28 2.32 -11.37
C GLN A 88 -7.75 2.22 -11.33
N ILE A 89 -7.07 2.33 -12.48
CA ILE A 89 -5.61 2.40 -12.55
C ILE A 89 -5.20 3.86 -12.65
N ASN A 90 -4.71 4.41 -11.54
CA ASN A 90 -4.34 5.81 -11.41
C ASN A 90 -3.07 5.96 -10.58
N ARG A 91 -2.64 7.22 -10.33
CA ARG A 91 -1.40 7.49 -9.58
C ARG A 91 -1.35 6.88 -8.19
N ASN A 92 -2.50 6.65 -7.57
CA ASN A 92 -2.62 6.08 -6.23
C ASN A 92 -2.94 4.57 -6.23
N ASN A 93 -3.26 4.00 -7.39
CA ASN A 93 -3.67 2.61 -7.53
C ASN A 93 -3.11 2.03 -8.83
N ASN A 94 -1.88 1.49 -8.80
CA ASN A 94 -1.21 0.96 -9.97
C ASN A 94 -0.19 -0.13 -9.61
N PHE A 95 0.36 -0.76 -10.66
CA PHE A 95 1.39 -1.80 -10.57
C PHE A 95 2.76 -1.33 -11.08
N GLN A 96 3.04 -0.03 -11.12
CA GLN A 96 4.30 0.48 -11.68
C GLN A 96 5.49 0.31 -10.72
N THR A 97 5.22 0.35 -9.42
CA THR A 97 6.24 0.19 -8.37
C THR A 97 5.81 -0.83 -7.34
N PHE A 98 6.78 -1.45 -6.68
CA PHE A 98 6.52 -2.51 -5.70
C PHE A 98 5.62 -2.06 -4.53
N PRO A 99 5.87 -0.92 -3.85
CA PRO A 99 5.00 -0.49 -2.75
C PRO A 99 3.57 -0.19 -3.20
N GLN A 100 3.39 0.38 -4.40
CA GLN A 100 2.06 0.65 -4.95
C GLN A 100 1.31 -0.64 -5.30
N ALA A 101 2.01 -1.63 -5.88
CA ALA A 101 1.44 -2.94 -6.16
C ALA A 101 0.98 -3.64 -4.87
N VAL A 102 1.79 -3.59 -3.80
CA VAL A 102 1.42 -4.13 -2.48
C VAL A 102 0.22 -3.40 -1.89
N LEU A 103 0.15 -2.06 -2.00
CA LEU A 103 -0.97 -1.27 -1.51
C LEU A 103 -2.28 -1.58 -2.27
N LEU A 104 -2.20 -1.72 -3.59
CA LEU A 104 -3.32 -2.13 -4.43
C LEU A 104 -3.78 -3.54 -4.06
N LEU A 105 -2.87 -4.49 -3.86
CA LEU A 105 -3.21 -5.84 -3.41
C LEU A 105 -3.83 -5.84 -2.02
N PHE A 106 -3.37 -4.96 -1.12
CA PHE A 106 -3.99 -4.78 0.20
C PHE A 106 -5.43 -4.29 0.08
N ARG A 107 -5.70 -3.33 -0.82
CA ARG A 107 -7.04 -2.88 -1.15
C ARG A 107 -7.92 -4.01 -1.70
N CYS A 108 -7.36 -4.88 -2.53
CA CYS A 108 -8.09 -6.06 -3.01
C CYS A 108 -8.36 -7.07 -1.89
N ALA A 109 -7.42 -7.26 -0.97
CA ALA A 109 -7.55 -8.18 0.17
C ALA A 109 -8.65 -7.74 1.16
N THR A 110 -8.87 -6.43 1.32
CA THR A 110 -10.00 -5.90 2.10
C THR A 110 -11.33 -5.99 1.35
N GLY A 111 -11.33 -6.44 0.10
CA GLY A 111 -12.53 -6.58 -0.74
C GLY A 111 -12.99 -5.28 -1.39
N GLU A 112 -12.20 -4.21 -1.33
CA GLU A 112 -12.61 -2.91 -1.85
C GLU A 112 -12.41 -2.83 -3.37
N ALA A 113 -13.52 -2.80 -4.13
CA ALA A 113 -13.56 -2.56 -5.58
C ALA A 113 -12.63 -3.45 -6.43
N TRP A 114 -12.22 -4.62 -5.91
CA TRP A 114 -11.26 -5.51 -6.56
C TRP A 114 -11.71 -5.99 -7.95
N GLN A 115 -13.02 -6.10 -8.16
CA GLN A 115 -13.62 -6.47 -9.45
C GLN A 115 -13.39 -5.38 -10.50
N ASP A 116 -13.56 -4.11 -10.14
CA ASP A 116 -13.34 -2.99 -11.05
C ASP A 116 -11.84 -2.84 -11.39
N ILE A 117 -10.96 -3.11 -10.40
CA ILE A 117 -9.52 -3.16 -10.60
C ILE A 117 -9.16 -4.30 -11.58
N MET A 118 -9.75 -5.48 -11.40
CA MET A 118 -9.57 -6.61 -12.33
C MET A 118 -10.01 -6.25 -13.76
N LEU A 119 -11.19 -5.63 -13.92
CA LEU A 119 -11.70 -5.18 -15.22
C LEU A 119 -10.82 -4.09 -15.86
N ALA A 120 -10.17 -3.27 -15.04
CA ALA A 120 -9.20 -2.28 -15.48
C ALA A 120 -7.87 -2.89 -15.94
N CYS A 121 -7.58 -4.15 -15.59
CA CYS A 121 -6.39 -4.91 -16.02
C CYS A 121 -6.62 -5.87 -17.21
N LEU A 122 -7.87 -6.01 -17.69
CA LEU A 122 -8.19 -6.79 -18.89
C LEU A 122 -7.55 -6.21 -20.17
N PRO A 123 -7.45 -6.95 -21.28
CA PRO A 123 -6.86 -6.46 -22.53
C PRO A 123 -7.57 -5.22 -23.11
N GLY A 124 -6.87 -4.51 -24.01
CA GLY A 124 -7.42 -3.34 -24.70
C GLY A 124 -7.26 -2.03 -23.92
N LYS A 125 -6.31 -1.98 -22.97
CA LYS A 125 -6.00 -0.79 -22.18
C LYS A 125 -4.88 -0.01 -22.82
N ARG A 126 -4.85 1.28 -22.50
CA ARG A 126 -3.78 2.14 -22.97
C ARG A 126 -2.46 1.80 -22.28
N CYS A 127 -1.40 1.71 -23.06
CA CYS A 127 -0.05 1.59 -22.52
C CYS A 127 0.48 2.94 -22.07
N ASP A 128 1.32 2.94 -21.03
CA ASP A 128 2.06 4.12 -20.59
C ASP A 128 2.97 4.62 -21.72
N PRO A 129 2.92 5.91 -22.12
CA PRO A 129 3.78 6.47 -23.17
C PRO A 129 5.28 6.36 -22.88
N ASP A 130 5.68 6.20 -21.61
CA ASP A 130 7.09 6.00 -21.25
C ASP A 130 7.52 4.51 -21.39
N SER A 131 6.62 3.63 -21.85
CA SER A 131 6.93 2.22 -22.08
C SER A 131 7.40 1.95 -23.51
N ASP A 132 8.24 0.92 -23.69
CA ASP A 132 8.85 0.58 -25.00
C ASP A 132 7.83 0.24 -26.12
N ASN A 133 6.54 0.09 -25.79
CA ASN A 133 5.46 -0.32 -26.70
C ASN A 133 4.76 0.88 -27.39
N ASN A 134 5.53 1.87 -27.84
CA ASN A 134 5.01 3.13 -28.40
C ASN A 134 4.23 3.01 -29.72
N THR A 135 4.11 1.81 -30.29
CA THR A 135 3.52 1.59 -31.62
C THR A 135 2.05 1.18 -31.57
N GLU A 136 1.55 0.64 -30.45
CA GLU A 136 0.16 0.21 -30.31
C GLU A 136 -0.46 0.74 -29.01
N GLU A 137 -1.16 1.88 -29.11
CA GLU A 137 -1.69 2.63 -27.96
C GLU A 137 -2.60 1.79 -27.06
N PHE A 138 -3.29 0.75 -27.58
CA PHE A 138 -4.27 -0.07 -26.84
C PHE A 138 -3.88 -1.55 -26.66
N SER A 139 -2.57 -1.84 -26.60
CA SER A 139 -2.07 -3.21 -26.50
C SER A 139 -1.89 -3.74 -25.07
N CYS A 140 -2.10 -2.91 -24.04
CA CYS A 140 -1.83 -3.29 -22.64
C CYS A 140 -3.02 -3.96 -21.95
N GLY A 141 -2.72 -4.69 -20.88
CA GLY A 141 -3.67 -5.54 -20.15
C GLY A 141 -3.65 -6.99 -20.65
N SER A 142 -4.19 -7.91 -19.84
CA SER A 142 -4.16 -9.35 -20.15
C SER A 142 -5.38 -10.07 -19.61
N ASN A 143 -5.87 -11.09 -20.34
CA ASN A 143 -6.91 -12.00 -19.85
C ASN A 143 -6.45 -12.77 -18.59
N PHE A 144 -5.14 -12.84 -18.35
CA PHE A 144 -4.57 -13.37 -17.13
C PHE A 144 -5.06 -12.63 -15.86
N ALA A 145 -5.53 -11.38 -15.98
CA ALA A 145 -6.10 -10.61 -14.87
C ALA A 145 -7.22 -11.36 -14.14
N ILE A 146 -8.10 -12.05 -14.87
CA ILE A 146 -9.22 -12.78 -14.27
C ILE A 146 -8.71 -13.84 -13.30
N VAL A 147 -7.82 -14.70 -13.77
CA VAL A 147 -7.25 -15.77 -12.95
C VAL A 147 -6.45 -15.17 -11.80
N TYR A 148 -5.58 -14.19 -12.08
CA TYR A 148 -4.75 -13.53 -11.08
C TYR A 148 -5.54 -12.95 -9.90
N PHE A 149 -6.58 -12.15 -10.15
CA PHE A 149 -7.34 -11.52 -9.08
C PHE A 149 -8.25 -12.51 -8.33
N ILE A 150 -8.87 -13.46 -9.04
CA ILE A 150 -9.72 -14.48 -8.40
C ILE A 150 -8.87 -15.38 -7.51
N THR A 151 -7.72 -15.88 -7.98
CA THR A 151 -6.85 -16.75 -7.17
C THR A 151 -6.26 -15.99 -5.98
N PHE A 152 -5.87 -14.73 -6.16
CA PHE A 152 -5.43 -13.89 -5.05
C PHE A 152 -6.52 -13.75 -3.98
N TYR A 153 -7.74 -13.39 -4.39
CA TYR A 153 -8.85 -13.19 -3.46
C TYR A 153 -9.19 -14.47 -2.69
N MET A 154 -9.26 -15.61 -3.39
CA MET A 154 -9.54 -16.90 -2.76
C MET A 154 -8.45 -17.33 -1.78
N LEU A 155 -7.17 -17.18 -2.15
CA LEU A 155 -6.04 -17.51 -1.27
C LEU A 155 -5.97 -16.57 -0.06
N CYS A 156 -6.21 -15.26 -0.26
CA CYS A 156 -6.21 -14.30 0.82
C CYS A 156 -7.38 -14.54 1.78
N ALA A 157 -8.57 -14.83 1.26
CA ALA A 157 -9.72 -15.20 2.07
C ALA A 157 -9.46 -16.50 2.86
N PHE A 158 -8.82 -17.50 2.24
CA PHE A 158 -8.44 -18.73 2.93
C PHE A 158 -7.46 -18.48 4.09
N LEU A 159 -6.39 -17.72 3.85
CA LEU A 159 -5.37 -17.42 4.88
C LEU A 159 -5.87 -16.51 6.02
N VAL A 160 -6.92 -15.73 5.80
CA VAL A 160 -7.50 -14.86 6.83
C VAL A 160 -8.55 -15.60 7.67
N ASN A 161 -9.26 -16.55 7.08
CA ASN A 161 -10.34 -17.29 7.74
C ASN A 161 -9.89 -18.63 8.35
N TYR A 162 -8.63 -19.05 8.16
CA TYR A 162 -8.06 -20.31 8.65
C TYR A 162 -6.69 -20.08 9.30
#